data_AF-A0A7D6GKP7-F1
#
_entry.id   AF-A0A7D6GKP7-F1
#
_cell.length_a   1.000
_cell.length_b   1.000
_cell.length_c   1.000
_cell.angle_alpha   90.00
_cell.angle_beta   90.00
_cell.angle_gamma   90.00
#
_symmetry.space_group_name_H-M   'P 1'
#
loop_
_entity.id
_entity.type
_entity.pdbx_description
1 polymer ?
#
loop_
_entity_poly.entity_id
_entity_poly.type
_entity_poly.pdbx_seq_one_letter_code
_entity_poly.pdbx_strand_id
1 'polypeptide(L)'
;MSVFRQPGILGRTTRRRVMGVTAALSAASVEALAVGCWFGLITGPRTTSTALAGLGLLFCGSLFRAGVFGATVNNLGDFLEPRRLSVAVALTSGWVVWLLVAELIGGGLGIVVATAVLTGILTGQFLLERRVFRRYAAASVTFTPMIPGLLMAVGASALLATAWFTDWGLASPPIALGVTTIVIEIEALHIGVLVFGLFTFLAHQRRFQRVLDP
;
A
#
# COMPACT_ATOMS: atom_id res chain seq x y z
N MET A 1 42.18 28.41 -17.41
CA MET A 1 40.73 28.16 -17.25
C MET A 1 40.50 26.66 -17.19
N SER A 2 40.37 26.08 -15.99
CA SER A 2 40.12 24.65 -15.80
C SER A 2 38.62 24.43 -15.54
N VAL A 3 37.94 23.87 -16.53
CA VAL A 3 36.53 23.49 -16.42
C VAL A 3 36.46 22.14 -15.70
N PHE A 4 36.09 22.16 -14.41
CA PHE A 4 35.71 20.97 -13.66
C PHE A 4 34.39 20.42 -14.24
N ARG A 5 34.48 19.52 -15.22
CA ARG A 5 33.36 18.62 -15.53
C ARG A 5 33.22 17.65 -14.37
N GLN A 6 32.16 17.77 -13.57
CA GLN A 6 31.69 16.75 -12.63
C GLN A 6 30.74 15.79 -13.36
N PRO A 7 31.20 14.63 -13.89
CA PRO A 7 30.32 13.69 -14.59
C PRO A 7 29.56 12.79 -13.60
N GLY A 8 29.95 12.79 -12.32
CA GLY A 8 29.43 11.87 -11.30
C GLY A 8 28.13 12.30 -10.62
N ILE A 9 27.72 13.57 -10.72
CA ILE A 9 26.53 14.06 -10.00
C ILE A 9 25.24 13.66 -10.72
N LEU A 10 25.18 13.76 -12.06
CA LEU A 10 24.02 13.32 -12.84
C LEU A 10 23.77 11.79 -12.74
N GLY A 11 24.84 10.99 -12.72
CA GLY A 11 24.69 9.53 -12.59
C GLY A 11 24.16 9.10 -11.21
N ARG A 12 24.54 9.81 -10.14
CA ARG A 12 24.15 9.48 -8.76
C ARG A 12 22.71 9.89 -8.45
N THR A 13 22.25 11.03 -8.96
CA THR A 13 20.84 11.45 -8.83
C THR A 13 19.92 10.55 -9.64
N THR A 14 20.30 10.21 -10.88
CA THR A 14 19.51 9.30 -11.73
C THR A 14 19.40 7.91 -11.11
N ARG A 15 20.51 7.35 -10.58
CA ARG A 15 20.51 6.04 -9.89
C ARG A 15 19.66 6.05 -8.62
N ARG A 16 19.70 7.11 -7.81
CA ARG A 16 18.84 7.26 -6.63
C ARG A 16 17.36 7.37 -7.01
N ARG A 17 17.05 8.11 -8.06
CA ARG A 17 15.68 8.26 -8.56
C ARG A 17 15.12 6.92 -9.05
N VAL A 18 15.91 6.16 -9.80
CA VAL A 18 15.52 4.82 -10.27
C VAL A 18 15.31 3.87 -9.10
N MET A 19 16.22 3.83 -8.12
CA MET A 19 16.05 3.01 -6.91
C MET A 19 14.82 3.42 -6.08
N GLY A 20 14.52 4.72 -5.98
CA GLY A 20 13.33 5.21 -5.29
C GLY A 20 12.03 4.82 -6.00
N VAL A 21 12.03 4.85 -7.34
CA VAL A 21 10.86 4.44 -8.14
C VAL A 21 10.65 2.93 -8.06
N THR A 22 11.70 2.11 -8.15
CA THR A 22 11.56 0.65 -8.06
C THR A 22 11.11 0.21 -6.66
N ALA A 23 11.62 0.87 -5.60
CA ALA A 23 11.17 0.65 -4.23
C ALA A 23 9.71 1.09 -4.00
N ALA A 24 9.32 2.23 -4.58
CA ALA A 24 7.94 2.69 -4.53
C ALA A 24 7.00 1.71 -5.24
N LEU A 25 7.41 1.23 -6.42
CA LEU A 25 6.65 0.27 -7.21
C LEU A 25 6.51 -1.06 -6.48
N SER A 26 7.59 -1.62 -5.95
CA SER A 26 7.53 -2.89 -5.21
C SER A 26 6.68 -2.79 -3.94
N ALA A 27 6.84 -1.71 -3.16
CA ALA A 27 6.01 -1.49 -1.97
C ALA A 27 4.53 -1.33 -2.33
N ALA A 28 4.22 -0.58 -3.40
CA ALA A 28 2.86 -0.40 -3.88
C ALA A 28 2.24 -1.68 -4.44
N SER A 29 3.00 -2.48 -5.19
CA SER A 29 2.53 -3.77 -5.70
C SER A 29 2.22 -4.74 -4.58
N VAL A 30 3.11 -4.87 -3.58
CA VAL A 30 2.89 -5.71 -2.40
C VAL A 30 1.62 -5.27 -1.66
N GLU A 31 1.45 -3.98 -1.46
CA GLU A 31 0.31 -3.44 -0.72
C GLU A 31 -1.00 -3.55 -1.49
N ALA A 32 -0.98 -3.30 -2.81
CA ALA A 32 -2.13 -3.48 -3.69
C ALA A 32 -2.57 -4.95 -3.76
N LEU A 33 -1.62 -5.88 -3.88
CA LEU A 33 -1.92 -7.31 -3.87
C LEU A 33 -2.45 -7.77 -2.50
N ALA A 34 -1.81 -7.36 -1.40
CA ALA A 34 -2.23 -7.76 -0.07
C ALA A 34 -3.65 -7.25 0.25
N VAL A 35 -3.91 -5.96 0.02
CA VAL A 35 -5.23 -5.35 0.28
C VAL A 35 -6.25 -5.87 -0.72
N GLY A 36 -5.92 -6.00 -2.01
CA GLY A 36 -6.84 -6.49 -3.03
C GLY A 36 -7.26 -7.94 -2.81
N CYS A 37 -6.31 -8.85 -2.52
CA CYS A 37 -6.62 -10.23 -2.19
C CYS A 37 -7.42 -10.34 -0.88
N TRP A 38 -7.06 -9.56 0.14
CA TRP A 38 -7.83 -9.49 1.38
C TRP A 38 -9.27 -9.03 1.14
N PHE A 39 -9.46 -7.99 0.33
CA PHE A 39 -10.78 -7.46 -0.01
C PHE A 39 -11.61 -8.50 -0.76
N GLY A 40 -11.03 -9.15 -1.78
CA GLY A 40 -11.70 -10.21 -2.54
C GLY A 40 -12.14 -11.40 -1.68
N LEU A 41 -11.34 -11.76 -0.66
CA LEU A 41 -11.71 -12.82 0.28
C LEU A 41 -12.87 -12.44 1.21
N ILE A 42 -13.02 -11.15 1.54
CA ILE A 42 -14.08 -10.66 2.43
C ILE A 42 -15.39 -10.38 1.68
N THR A 43 -15.32 -9.99 0.40
CA THR A 43 -16.49 -9.80 -0.45
C THR A 43 -17.10 -11.13 -0.90
N GLY A 44 -16.32 -12.21 -0.93
CA GLY A 44 -16.79 -13.57 -1.20
C GLY A 44 -17.49 -14.26 -0.01
N PRO A 45 -17.62 -15.61 -0.03
CA PRO A 45 -18.24 -16.37 1.04
C PRO A 45 -17.57 -16.11 2.40
N ARG A 46 -18.31 -15.47 3.31
CA ARG A 46 -17.81 -15.10 4.65
C ARG A 46 -17.72 -16.34 5.54
N THR A 47 -16.54 -16.95 5.57
CA THR A 47 -16.21 -18.05 6.48
C THR A 47 -15.10 -17.61 7.44
N THR A 48 -15.00 -18.28 8.58
CA THR A 48 -13.88 -18.06 9.52
C THR A 48 -12.52 -18.34 8.87
N SER A 49 -12.45 -19.30 7.94
CA SER A 49 -11.26 -19.63 7.17
C SER A 49 -10.84 -18.49 6.24
N THR A 50 -11.77 -17.91 5.48
CA THR A 50 -11.48 -16.79 4.57
C THR A 50 -11.07 -15.53 5.32
N ALA A 51 -11.66 -15.27 6.50
CA ALA A 51 -11.25 -14.18 7.38
C ALA A 51 -9.81 -14.35 7.92
N LEU A 52 -9.45 -15.55 8.40
CA LEU A 52 -8.10 -15.85 8.88
C LEU A 52 -7.06 -15.78 7.76
N ALA A 53 -7.37 -16.34 6.59
CA ALA A 53 -6.51 -16.24 5.40
C ALA A 53 -6.28 -14.78 4.98
N GLY A 54 -7.35 -13.97 5.00
CA GLY A 54 -7.28 -12.55 4.71
C GLY A 54 -6.40 -11.77 5.70
N LEU A 55 -6.53 -12.03 7.01
CA LEU A 55 -5.66 -11.42 8.02
C LEU A 55 -4.19 -11.83 7.84
N GLY A 56 -3.93 -13.10 7.50
CA GLY A 56 -2.60 -13.59 7.18
C GLY A 56 -1.98 -12.87 5.98
N LEU A 57 -2.75 -12.64 4.91
CA LEU A 57 -2.32 -11.90 3.72
C LEU A 57 -1.97 -10.44 4.04
N LEU A 58 -2.83 -9.74 4.79
CA LEU A 58 -2.53 -8.37 5.22
C LEU A 58 -1.26 -8.30 6.06
N PHE A 59 -1.10 -9.25 7.00
CA PHE A 59 0.07 -9.29 7.87
C PHE A 59 1.34 -9.57 7.08
N CYS A 60 1.32 -10.58 6.21
CA CYS A 60 2.43 -10.90 5.33
C CYS A 60 2.80 -9.72 4.42
N GLY A 61 1.80 -9.08 3.78
CA GLY A 61 2.01 -7.88 2.97
C GLY A 61 2.62 -6.72 3.73
N SER A 62 2.16 -6.48 4.97
CA SER A 62 2.72 -5.43 5.83
C SER A 62 4.19 -5.71 6.23
N LEU A 63 4.55 -6.97 6.46
CA LEU A 63 5.93 -7.40 6.72
C LEU A 63 6.82 -7.20 5.48
N PHE A 64 6.36 -7.61 4.31
CA PHE A 64 7.09 -7.40 3.05
C PHE A 64 7.30 -5.90 2.79
N ARG A 65 6.29 -5.06 3.03
CA ARG A 65 6.40 -3.60 2.90
C ARG A 65 7.45 -3.02 3.85
N ALA A 66 7.43 -3.44 5.12
CA ALA A 66 8.43 -3.04 6.10
C ALA A 66 9.84 -3.50 5.69
N GLY A 67 9.95 -4.68 5.07
CA GLY A 67 11.17 -5.21 4.48
C GLY A 67 11.72 -4.37 3.33
N VAL A 68 10.88 -4.00 2.35
CA VAL A 68 11.26 -3.14 1.21
C VAL A 68 11.72 -1.76 1.71
N PHE A 69 11.01 -1.17 2.66
CA PHE A 69 11.41 0.10 3.27
C PHE A 69 12.73 -0.03 4.07
N GLY A 70 12.91 -1.13 4.81
CA GLY A 70 14.16 -1.40 5.52
C GLY A 70 15.36 -1.57 4.58
N ALA A 71 15.20 -2.38 3.52
CA ALA A 71 16.24 -2.64 2.52
C ALA A 71 16.71 -1.38 1.78
N THR A 72 15.83 -0.38 1.65
CA THR A 72 16.13 0.87 0.94
C THR A 72 16.76 1.95 1.82
N VAL A 73 16.54 1.90 3.14
CA VAL A 73 16.99 2.96 4.06
C VAL A 73 18.28 2.58 4.81
N ASN A 74 18.46 1.35 5.33
CA ASN A 74 19.75 0.84 5.82
C ASN A 74 19.64 -0.63 6.28
N ASN A 75 20.65 -1.46 5.96
CA ASN A 75 20.90 -2.87 6.31
C ASN A 75 19.69 -3.82 6.55
N LEU A 76 19.70 -4.95 5.84
CA LEU A 76 18.85 -6.13 6.10
C LEU A 76 19.14 -6.71 7.51
N GLY A 77 18.70 -6.03 8.56
CA GLY A 77 18.59 -6.57 9.91
C GLY A 77 17.30 -7.37 10.06
N ASP A 78 17.28 -8.29 11.03
CA ASP A 78 16.24 -9.29 11.29
C ASP A 78 14.82 -8.78 11.04
N PHE A 79 14.10 -9.47 10.14
CA PHE A 79 12.69 -9.22 9.85
C PHE A 79 11.78 -9.35 11.09
N LEU A 80 12.28 -10.05 12.12
CA LEU A 80 11.60 -10.35 13.39
C LEU A 80 11.89 -9.34 14.51
N GLU A 81 12.52 -8.20 14.21
CA GLU A 81 12.65 -7.15 15.22
C GLU A 81 11.27 -6.77 15.80
N PRO A 82 11.09 -6.76 17.13
CA PRO A 82 9.79 -6.52 17.76
C PRO A 82 9.18 -5.18 17.37
N ARG A 83 10.03 -4.21 17.02
CA ARG A 83 9.63 -2.89 16.53
C ARG A 83 9.01 -2.96 15.14
N ARG A 84 9.53 -3.79 14.22
CA ARG A 84 8.97 -3.97 12.87
C ARG A 84 7.65 -4.73 12.92
N LEU A 85 7.58 -5.76 13.78
CA LEU A 85 6.32 -6.48 14.05
C LEU A 85 5.24 -5.54 14.58
N SER A 86 5.58 -4.63 15.51
CA SER A 86 4.61 -3.66 16.03
C SER A 86 4.03 -2.74 14.95
N VAL A 87 4.85 -2.31 13.98
CA VAL A 87 4.41 -1.49 12.84
C VAL A 87 3.51 -2.29 11.92
N ALA A 88 3.89 -3.54 11.60
CA ALA A 88 3.10 -4.44 10.78
C ALA A 88 1.70 -4.68 11.40
N VAL A 89 1.65 -5.03 12.69
CA VAL A 89 0.40 -5.22 13.45
C VAL A 89 -0.45 -3.93 13.50
N ALA A 90 0.19 -2.78 13.69
CA ALA A 90 -0.53 -1.51 13.74
C ALA A 90 -1.10 -1.11 12.38
N LEU A 91 -0.44 -1.48 11.28
CA LEU A 91 -0.96 -1.27 9.93
C LEU A 91 -2.12 -2.23 9.62
N THR A 92 -2.00 -3.52 9.95
CA THR A 92 -3.08 -4.49 9.71
C THR A 92 -4.33 -4.18 10.52
N SER A 93 -4.17 -3.86 11.81
CA SER A 93 -5.29 -3.39 12.63
C SER A 93 -5.91 -2.11 12.09
N GLY A 94 -5.11 -1.21 11.53
CA GLY A 94 -5.58 -0.02 10.83
C GLY A 94 -6.53 -0.31 9.67
N TRP A 95 -6.19 -1.30 8.83
CA TRP A 95 -7.05 -1.75 7.72
C TRP A 95 -8.37 -2.35 8.21
N VAL A 96 -8.30 -3.16 9.27
CA VAL A 96 -9.50 -3.76 9.87
C VAL A 96 -10.40 -2.70 10.48
N VAL A 97 -9.85 -1.76 11.26
CA VAL A 97 -10.61 -0.65 11.86
C VAL A 97 -11.27 0.21 10.79
N TRP A 98 -10.56 0.50 9.70
CA TRP A 98 -11.13 1.24 8.57
C TRP A 98 -12.38 0.56 8.00
N LEU A 99 -12.31 -0.74 7.73
CA LEU A 99 -13.43 -1.49 7.18
C LEU A 99 -14.59 -1.60 8.17
N LEU A 100 -14.30 -1.82 9.46
CA LEU A 100 -15.31 -1.84 10.51
C LEU A 100 -16.03 -0.50 10.67
N VAL A 101 -15.31 0.61 10.61
CA VAL A 101 -15.91 1.96 10.67
C VAL A 101 -16.81 2.19 9.46
N ALA A 102 -16.37 1.77 8.27
CA ALA A 102 -17.18 1.86 7.08
C ALA A 102 -18.47 1.03 7.26
N GLU A 103 -18.37 -0.24 7.65
CA GLU A 103 -19.53 -1.15 7.78
C GLU A 103 -20.50 -0.68 8.88
N LEU A 104 -19.99 -0.15 9.99
CA LEU A 104 -20.80 0.32 11.12
C LEU A 104 -21.71 1.49 10.75
N ILE A 105 -21.21 2.41 9.93
CA ILE A 105 -21.95 3.61 9.52
C ILE A 105 -22.78 3.34 8.26
N GLY A 106 -22.21 2.58 7.32
CA GLY A 106 -22.83 2.25 6.04
C GLY A 106 -22.99 3.43 5.08
N GLY A 107 -23.34 3.10 3.83
CA GLY A 107 -23.63 4.08 2.78
C GLY A 107 -22.47 5.02 2.43
N GLY A 108 -22.78 6.14 1.77
CA GLY A 108 -21.77 7.13 1.38
C GLY A 108 -21.10 7.84 2.57
N LEU A 109 -21.85 8.06 3.65
CA LEU A 109 -21.33 8.70 4.87
C LEU A 109 -20.27 7.81 5.55
N GLY A 110 -20.50 6.49 5.57
CA GLY A 110 -19.54 5.51 6.06
C GLY A 110 -18.24 5.53 5.28
N ILE A 111 -18.28 5.67 3.95
CA ILE A 111 -17.06 5.85 3.14
C ILE A 111 -16.29 7.08 3.62
N VAL A 112 -16.94 8.26 3.68
CA VAL A 112 -16.27 9.53 4.02
C VAL A 112 -15.62 9.48 5.41
N VAL A 113 -16.34 8.96 6.42
CA VAL A 113 -15.82 8.85 7.78
C VAL A 113 -14.69 7.84 7.84
N ALA A 114 -14.83 6.69 7.18
CA ALA A 114 -13.77 5.69 7.09
C ALA A 114 -12.52 6.25 6.39
N THR A 115 -12.65 7.02 5.30
CA THR A 115 -11.53 7.71 4.63
C THR A 115 -10.79 8.62 5.59
N ALA A 116 -11.51 9.42 6.38
CA ALA A 116 -10.91 10.35 7.33
C ALA A 116 -10.14 9.58 8.43
N VAL A 117 -10.74 8.52 8.99
CA VAL A 117 -10.11 7.66 9.98
C VAL A 117 -8.85 6.99 9.41
N LEU A 118 -8.94 6.39 8.22
CA LEU A 118 -7.81 5.74 7.56
C LEU A 118 -6.69 6.74 7.25
N THR A 119 -7.02 7.96 6.83
CA THR A 119 -6.03 9.02 6.63
C THR A 119 -5.26 9.30 7.92
N GLY A 120 -5.96 9.41 9.05
CA GLY A 120 -5.35 9.61 10.36
C GLY A 120 -4.44 8.44 10.76
N ILE A 121 -4.92 7.21 10.60
CA ILE A 121 -4.17 5.98 10.89
C ILE A 121 -2.90 5.90 10.04
N LEU A 122 -3.01 6.07 8.72
CA LEU A 122 -1.87 6.00 7.79
C LEU A 122 -0.86 7.13 8.06
N THR A 123 -1.33 8.33 8.36
CA THR A 123 -0.45 9.45 8.73
C THR A 123 0.33 9.12 10.02
N GLY A 124 -0.35 8.56 11.03
CA GLY A 124 0.27 8.06 12.25
C GLY A 124 1.29 6.96 11.99
N GLN A 125 0.95 5.98 11.14
CA GLN A 125 1.85 4.90 10.73
C GLN A 125 3.12 5.44 10.06
N PHE A 126 2.98 6.37 9.12
CA PHE A 126 4.14 6.97 8.45
C PHE A 126 5.03 7.78 9.40
N LEU A 127 4.43 8.46 10.39
CA LEU A 127 5.17 9.12 11.46
C LEU A 127 5.92 8.13 12.35
N LEU A 128 5.28 7.01 12.71
CA LEU A 128 5.87 5.94 13.51
C LEU A 128 7.04 5.29 12.77
N GLU A 129 6.84 4.87 11.51
CA GLU A 129 7.91 4.33 10.66
C GLU A 129 9.07 5.32 10.59
N ARG A 130 8.81 6.61 10.33
CA ARG A 130 9.86 7.62 10.35
C ARG A 130 10.58 7.66 11.69
N ARG A 131 9.90 7.69 12.83
CA ARG A 131 10.56 7.70 14.16
C ARG A 131 11.36 6.42 14.43
N VAL A 132 10.91 5.30 13.88
CA VAL A 132 11.59 4.01 14.00
C VAL A 132 12.91 4.02 13.23
N PHE A 133 12.86 4.43 11.96
CA PHE A 133 13.98 4.39 11.03
C PHE A 133 14.89 5.64 11.09
N ARG A 134 14.42 6.79 11.58
CA ARG A 134 15.20 8.05 11.71
C ARG A 134 16.32 7.98 12.75
N ARG A 135 16.36 6.97 13.63
CA ARG A 135 17.52 6.75 14.51
C ARG A 135 18.85 6.59 13.75
N TYR A 136 18.82 6.32 12.44
CA TYR A 136 20.01 6.09 11.62
C TYR A 136 20.29 7.14 10.54
N ALA A 137 19.45 8.17 10.34
CA ALA A 137 19.63 9.16 9.26
C ALA A 137 19.47 10.61 9.76
N ALA A 138 20.56 11.37 9.70
CA ALA A 138 20.71 12.72 10.26
C ALA A 138 20.08 13.88 9.43
N ALA A 139 19.16 13.61 8.50
CA ALA A 139 18.60 14.65 7.63
C ALA A 139 17.24 15.18 8.14
N SER A 140 17.20 16.46 8.51
CA SER A 140 16.01 17.20 8.92
C SER A 140 15.23 17.73 7.72
N VAL A 141 14.57 16.84 6.96
CA VAL A 141 13.64 17.27 5.91
C VAL A 141 12.23 17.49 6.50
N THR A 142 11.59 18.59 6.15
CA THR A 142 10.22 18.98 6.50
C THR A 142 9.22 18.07 5.75
N PHE A 143 9.09 16.83 6.20
CA PHE A 143 8.17 15.85 5.62
C PHE A 143 6.75 16.07 6.15
N THR A 144 5.79 16.35 5.26
CA THR A 144 4.35 16.32 5.57
C THR A 144 3.78 14.91 5.26
N PRO A 145 3.63 14.02 6.25
CA PRO A 145 3.15 12.64 6.07
C PRO A 145 1.66 12.55 5.71
N MET A 146 0.93 13.66 5.87
CA MET A 146 -0.51 13.72 5.62
C MET A 146 -0.86 13.52 4.15
N ILE A 147 -0.05 14.06 3.23
CA ILE A 147 -0.31 13.98 1.79
C ILE A 147 -0.29 12.52 1.29
N PRO A 148 0.76 11.70 1.54
CA PRO A 148 0.74 10.30 1.11
C PRO A 148 -0.33 9.47 1.84
N GLY A 149 -0.63 9.78 3.10
CA GLY A 149 -1.71 9.12 3.86
C GLY A 149 -3.09 9.37 3.24
N LEU A 150 -3.37 10.63 2.91
CA LEU A 150 -4.61 11.03 2.23
C LEU A 150 -4.73 10.35 0.87
N LEU A 151 -3.65 10.37 0.07
CA LEU A 151 -3.66 9.79 -1.28
C LEU A 151 -4.03 8.30 -1.25
N MET A 152 -3.44 7.58 -0.30
CA MET A 152 -3.70 6.17 -0.10
C MET A 152 -5.11 5.89 0.44
N ALA A 153 -5.60 6.71 1.36
CA ALA A 153 -6.95 6.61 1.88
C ALA A 153 -8.00 6.88 0.79
N VAL A 154 -7.75 7.84 -0.10
CA VAL A 154 -8.60 8.09 -1.28
C VAL A 154 -8.64 6.85 -2.18
N GLY A 155 -7.50 6.23 -2.47
CA GLY A 155 -7.46 4.98 -3.24
C GLY A 155 -8.25 3.84 -2.57
N ALA A 156 -8.11 3.68 -1.26
CA ALA A 156 -8.83 2.66 -0.50
C ALA A 156 -10.34 2.92 -0.49
N SER A 157 -10.74 4.19 -0.44
CA SER A 157 -12.15 4.59 -0.49
C SER A 157 -12.75 4.39 -1.87
N ALA A 158 -11.97 4.58 -2.93
CA ALA A 158 -12.38 4.21 -4.29
C ALA A 158 -12.59 2.69 -4.41
N LEU A 159 -11.68 1.87 -3.86
CA LEU A 159 -11.85 0.42 -3.80
C LEU A 159 -13.13 0.01 -3.04
N LEU A 160 -13.36 0.60 -1.87
CA LEU A 160 -14.57 0.36 -1.08
C LEU A 160 -15.83 0.78 -1.83
N ALA A 161 -15.81 1.94 -2.50
CA ALA A 161 -16.93 2.41 -3.30
C ALA A 161 -17.23 1.47 -4.48
N THR A 162 -16.20 0.98 -5.17
CA THR A 162 -16.38 0.01 -6.26
C THR A 162 -16.98 -1.31 -5.76
N ALA A 163 -16.62 -1.76 -4.56
CA ALA A 163 -17.14 -3.01 -4.01
C ALA A 163 -18.58 -2.89 -3.48
N TRP A 164 -19.01 -1.72 -3.01
CA TRP A 164 -20.32 -1.53 -2.38
C TRP A 164 -21.39 -0.97 -3.29
N PHE A 165 -21.00 -0.24 -4.33
CA PHE A 165 -21.94 0.48 -5.20
C PHE A 165 -21.92 -0.02 -6.64
N THR A 166 -21.03 -0.95 -6.99
CA THR A 166 -20.86 -1.42 -8.36
C THR A 166 -20.96 -2.94 -8.43
N ASP A 167 -22.18 -3.47 -8.60
CA ASP A 167 -22.43 -4.89 -8.92
C ASP A 167 -22.21 -5.19 -10.42
N TRP A 168 -21.13 -4.67 -10.99
CA TRP A 168 -20.82 -4.82 -12.41
C TRP A 168 -19.75 -5.89 -12.61
N GLY A 169 -20.15 -7.04 -13.13
CA GLY A 169 -19.25 -8.11 -13.59
C GLY A 169 -19.35 -8.27 -15.10
N LEU A 170 -18.21 -8.18 -15.80
CA LEU A 170 -18.10 -8.59 -17.20
C LEU A 170 -17.54 -10.01 -17.23
N ALA A 171 -18.43 -10.99 -17.42
CA ALA A 171 -18.03 -12.37 -17.65
C ALA A 171 -17.63 -12.54 -19.12
N SER A 172 -16.36 -12.89 -19.37
CA SER A 172 -15.97 -13.33 -20.72
C SER A 172 -16.60 -14.70 -21.02
N PRO A 173 -17.03 -15.00 -22.27
CA PRO A 173 -17.46 -16.34 -22.64
C PRO A 173 -16.34 -17.35 -22.33
N PRO A 174 -16.68 -18.54 -21.79
CA PRO A 174 -15.69 -19.51 -21.32
C PRO A 174 -14.78 -19.94 -22.47
N ILE A 175 -13.47 -19.76 -22.31
CA ILE A 175 -12.48 -20.25 -23.29
C ILE A 175 -12.15 -21.69 -22.89
N ALA A 176 -12.66 -22.64 -23.67
CA ALA A 176 -12.42 -24.06 -23.45
C ALA A 176 -11.01 -24.43 -23.92
N LEU A 177 -10.06 -24.57 -22.98
CA LEU A 177 -8.72 -25.09 -23.24
C LEU A 177 -8.69 -26.61 -23.03
N GLY A 178 -9.53 -27.35 -23.76
CA GLY A 178 -9.52 -28.83 -23.95
C GLY A 178 -9.64 -29.74 -22.70
N VAL A 179 -9.26 -29.27 -21.51
CA VAL A 179 -9.17 -29.99 -20.23
C VAL A 179 -9.62 -29.08 -19.08
N THR A 180 -9.51 -27.76 -19.22
CA THR A 180 -9.99 -26.77 -18.22
C THR A 180 -10.76 -25.64 -18.90
N THR A 181 -11.91 -25.26 -18.33
CA THR A 181 -12.63 -24.04 -18.70
C THR A 181 -12.10 -22.90 -17.86
N ILE A 182 -11.40 -21.96 -18.51
CA ILE A 182 -10.96 -20.73 -17.85
C ILE A 182 -12.03 -19.67 -18.09
N VAL A 183 -12.69 -19.26 -17.01
CA VAL A 183 -13.59 -18.11 -17.01
C VAL A 183 -12.82 -16.93 -16.44
N ILE A 184 -12.59 -15.90 -17.25
CA ILE A 184 -12.01 -14.64 -16.78
C ILE A 184 -13.19 -13.72 -16.45
N GLU A 185 -13.47 -13.59 -15.16
CA GLU A 185 -14.47 -12.65 -14.66
C GLU A 185 -13.79 -11.36 -14.24
N ILE A 186 -14.02 -10.29 -14.99
CA ILE A 186 -13.52 -8.96 -14.63
C ILE A 186 -14.63 -8.26 -13.85
N GLU A 187 -14.59 -8.43 -12.54
CA GLU A 187 -15.43 -7.68 -11.61
C GLU A 187 -14.94 -6.24 -11.43
N ALA A 188 -15.87 -5.32 -11.09
CA ALA A 188 -15.56 -3.94 -10.69
C ALA A 188 -14.49 -3.84 -9.60
N LEU A 189 -14.34 -4.88 -8.77
CA LEU A 189 -13.29 -5.02 -7.77
C LEU A 189 -11.88 -4.95 -8.39
N HIS A 190 -11.65 -5.52 -9.57
CA HIS A 190 -10.35 -5.45 -10.24
C HIS A 190 -9.96 -4.01 -10.62
N ILE A 191 -10.94 -3.23 -11.08
CA ILE A 191 -10.74 -1.81 -11.40
C ILE A 191 -10.43 -1.04 -10.11
N GLY A 192 -11.16 -1.32 -9.03
CA GLY A 192 -10.89 -0.75 -7.71
C GLY A 192 -9.47 -1.05 -7.22
N VAL A 193 -9.00 -2.29 -7.38
CA VAL A 193 -7.64 -2.71 -6.99
C VAL A 193 -6.59 -2.00 -7.83
N LEU A 194 -6.80 -1.82 -9.14
CA LEU A 194 -5.91 -1.07 -10.01
C LEU A 194 -5.82 0.41 -9.61
N VAL A 195 -6.97 1.05 -9.36
CA VAL A 195 -7.03 2.45 -8.90
C VAL A 195 -6.32 2.59 -7.55
N PHE A 196 -6.60 1.68 -6.62
CA PHE A 196 -5.90 1.63 -5.34
C PHE A 196 -4.38 1.50 -5.54
N GLY A 197 -3.93 0.56 -6.39
CA GLY A 197 -2.52 0.36 -6.71
C GLY A 197 -1.83 1.60 -7.29
N LEU A 198 -2.52 2.38 -8.12
CA LEU A 198 -2.00 3.64 -8.64
C LEU A 198 -1.82 4.67 -7.53
N PHE A 199 -2.81 4.79 -6.63
CA PHE A 199 -2.73 5.71 -5.50
C PHE A 199 -1.68 5.31 -4.47
N THR A 200 -1.53 4.01 -4.17
CA THR A 200 -0.46 3.52 -3.30
C THR A 200 0.91 3.77 -3.92
N PHE A 201 1.05 3.57 -5.23
CA PHE A 201 2.29 3.89 -5.95
C PHE A 201 2.63 5.37 -5.84
N LEU A 202 1.70 6.27 -6.12
CA LEU A 202 1.91 7.71 -6.01
C LEU A 202 2.24 8.15 -4.57
N ALA A 203 1.60 7.53 -3.57
CA ALA A 203 1.89 7.78 -2.15
C ALA A 203 3.33 7.37 -1.79
N HIS A 204 3.75 6.17 -2.18
CA HIS A 204 5.10 5.66 -1.95
C HIS A 204 6.14 6.43 -2.74
N GLN A 205 5.86 6.79 -4.00
CA GLN A 205 6.78 7.57 -4.83
C GLN A 205 7.04 8.94 -4.20
N ARG A 206 5.99 9.66 -3.76
CA ARG A 206 6.15 10.94 -3.04
C ARG A 206 6.94 10.78 -1.76
N ARG A 207 6.76 9.66 -1.06
CA ARG A 207 7.49 9.35 0.17
C ARG A 207 8.98 9.10 -0.10
N PHE A 208 9.31 8.23 -1.06
CA PHE A 208 10.70 7.89 -1.38
C PHE A 208 11.45 9.06 -2.02
N GLN A 209 10.81 9.87 -2.87
CA GLN A 209 11.42 11.09 -3.43
C GLN A 209 11.91 12.03 -2.33
N ARG A 210 11.08 12.32 -1.32
CA ARG A 210 11.45 13.22 -0.21
C ARG A 210 12.49 12.62 0.75
N VAL A 211 12.70 11.30 0.74
CA VAL A 211 13.69 10.64 1.59
C VAL A 211 15.05 10.52 0.88
N LEU A 212 15.05 10.34 -0.45
CA LEU A 212 16.27 10.10 -1.26
C LEU A 212 16.88 11.37 -1.87
N ASP A 213 16.07 12.39 -2.17
CA ASP A 213 16.48 13.74 -2.58
C ASP A 213 16.07 14.75 -1.48
N PRO A 214 16.86 14.88 -0.40
CA PRO A 214 16.57 15.82 0.70
C PRO A 214 16.77 17.29 0.32
#